data_AF-A0A1M7Q209-F1
#
_entry.id   AF-A0A1M7Q209-F1
#
_cell.length_a   1.000
_cell.length_b   1.000
_cell.length_c   1.000
_cell.angle_alpha   90.00
_cell.angle_beta   90.00
_cell.angle_gamma   90.00
#
_symmetry.space_group_name_H-M   'P 1'
#
loop_
_entity.id
_entity.type
_entity.pdbx_description
1 polymer ?
#
loop_
_entity_poly.entity_id
_entity_poly.type
_entity_poly.pdbx_seq_one_letter_code
_entity_poly.pdbx_strand_id
1 'polypeptide(L)' 'MEGEILANGERYDSIMPAHSFLTDAQLAPLLSYIRQAFGNSASAVSESEVAAMR' A
#
# COMPACT_ATOMS: atom_id res chain seq x y z
N MET A 1 -0.49 -8.96 -7.85
CA MET A 1 0.95 -9.31 -7.69
C MET A 1 1.01 -10.79 -7.38
N GLU A 2 1.81 -11.52 -8.13
CA GLU A 2 2.07 -12.95 -7.93
C GLU A 2 3.58 -13.10 -7.75
N GLY A 3 4.01 -13.84 -6.73
CA GLY A 3 5.41 -14.11 -6.44
C GLY A 3 5.78 -13.99 -4.97
N GLU A 4 6.84 -14.70 -4.60
CA GLU A 4 7.40 -14.70 -3.25
C GLU A 4 7.88 -13.29 -2.86
N ILE A 5 7.43 -12.81 -1.70
CA ILE A 5 7.92 -11.58 -1.07
C ILE A 5 8.57 -11.92 0.27
N LEU A 6 9.64 -11.20 0.62
CA LEU A 6 10.26 -11.29 1.94
C LEU A 6 9.81 -10.08 2.77
N ALA A 7 8.98 -10.31 3.79
CA ALA A 7 8.49 -9.28 4.70
C ALA A 7 8.93 -9.61 6.13
N ASN A 8 9.63 -8.68 6.78
CA ASN A 8 10.16 -8.83 8.14
C ASN A 8 10.95 -10.15 8.39
N GLY A 9 11.64 -10.66 7.36
CA GLY A 9 12.43 -11.89 7.44
C GLY A 9 11.64 -13.18 7.21
N GLU A 10 10.33 -13.09 6.99
CA GLU A 10 9.47 -14.22 6.64
C GLU A 10 9.12 -14.18 5.15
N ARG A 11 9.06 -15.37 4.52
CA ARG A 11 8.69 -15.51 3.12
C ARG A 11 7.18 -15.69 3.00
N TYR A 12 6.57 -14.84 2.19
CA TYR A 12 5.16 -14.92 1.85
C TYR A 12 5.03 -15.19 0.35
N ASP A 13 4.48 -16.35 -0.01
CA ASP A 13 4.13 -16.69 -1.38
C ASP A 13 2.60 -16.77 -1.49
N SER A 14 1.98 -15.61 -1.65
CA SER A 14 0.54 -15.46 -1.68
C SER A 14 0.13 -14.40 -2.68
N ILE A 15 -1.02 -14.60 -3.29
CA ILE A 15 -1.53 -13.69 -4.31
C ILE A 15 -2.21 -12.52 -3.60
N MET A 16 -1.80 -11.30 -3.95
CA MET A 16 -2.52 -10.08 -3.58
C MET A 16 -3.38 -9.63 -4.78
N PRO A 17 -4.72 -9.78 -4.72
CA PRO A 17 -5.62 -9.30 -5.76
C PRO A 17 -5.56 -7.79 -5.91
N ALA A 18 -5.91 -7.30 -7.11
CA ALA A 18 -6.06 -5.87 -7.33
C ALA A 18 -7.30 -5.35 -6.58
N HIS A 19 -7.12 -4.31 -5.76
CA HIS A 19 -8.20 -3.64 -5.05
C HIS A 19 -8.75 -2.45 -5.85
N SER A 20 -9.07 -2.65 -7.12
CA SER A 20 -9.52 -1.59 -8.06
C SER A 20 -10.85 -0.94 -7.69
N PHE A 21 -11.58 -1.49 -6.72
CA PHE A 21 -12.82 -0.94 -6.20
C PHE A 21 -12.62 0.27 -5.27
N LEU A 22 -11.40 0.50 -4.76
CA LEU A 22 -11.09 1.64 -3.90
C LEU A 22 -10.80 2.88 -4.74
N THR A 23 -11.38 4.03 -4.36
CA THR A 23 -11.11 5.31 -5.01
C THR A 23 -9.79 5.91 -4.53
N ASP A 24 -9.18 6.81 -5.32
CA ASP A 24 -7.90 7.44 -4.95
C ASP A 24 -8.02 8.24 -3.65
N ALA A 25 -9.16 8.91 -3.45
CA ALA A 25 -9.53 9.63 -2.23
C ALA A 25 -9.66 8.73 -0.99
N GLN A 26 -9.94 7.43 -1.16
CA GLN A 26 -9.95 6.45 -0.06
C GLN A 26 -8.57 5.83 0.15
N LEU A 27 -7.81 5.62 -0.93
CA LEU A 27 -6.53 4.93 -0.89
C LEU A 27 -5.42 5.82 -0.32
N ALA A 28 -5.38 7.11 -0.68
CA ALA A 28 -4.38 8.07 -0.20
C ALA A 28 -4.34 8.21 1.34
N PRO A 29 -5.46 8.47 2.06
CA PRO A 29 -5.43 8.55 3.52
C PRO A 29 -5.15 7.20 4.18
N LEU A 30 -5.63 6.10 3.60
CA LEU A 30 -5.35 4.75 4.11
C LEU A 30 -3.86 4.41 4.06
N LEU A 31 -3.22 4.64 2.92
CA LEU A 31 -1.77 4.44 2.75
C LEU A 31 -0.98 5.37 3.66
N SER A 32 -1.40 6.63 3.77
CA SER A 32 -0.80 7.61 4.68
C SER A 32 -0.86 7.18 6.14
N TYR A 33 -1.98 6.60 6.57
CA TYR A 33 -2.15 6.07 7.92
C TYR A 33 -1.20 4.90 8.15
N ILE A 34 -1.16 3.90 7.28
CA ILE A 34 -0.28 2.72 7.43
C ILE A 34 1.22 3.13 7.48
N ARG A 35 1.59 4.15 6.69
CA ARG A 35 2.97 4.70 6.62
C ARG A 35 3.42 5.49 7.84
N GLN A 36 2.49 5.96 8.67
CA GLN A 36 2.77 6.69 9.91
C GLN A 36 2.42 5.88 11.17
N ALA A 37 1.54 4.88 11.03
CA ALA A 37 1.16 3.97 12.08
C ALA A 37 2.12 2.77 12.15
N PHE A 38 1.89 1.88 13.13
CA PHE A 38 2.65 0.64 13.33
C PHE A 38 4.17 0.85 13.55
N GLY A 39 4.57 2.04 14.00
CA GLY A 39 5.98 2.40 14.21
C GLY A 39 6.70 2.86 12.93
N ASN A 40 5.98 3.06 11.83
CA ASN A 40 6.54 3.64 10.61
C ASN A 40 6.65 5.17 10.73
N SER A 41 7.59 5.77 10.00
CA SER A 41 7.77 7.24 9.95
C SER A 41 8.01 7.69 8.51
N ALA A 42 7.14 7.24 7.61
CA ALA A 42 7.21 7.56 6.20
C ALA A 42 6.26 8.72 5.84
N SER A 43 6.56 9.42 4.74
CA SER A 43 5.75 10.55 4.25
C SER A 43 4.31 10.14 3.94
N ALA A 44 3.37 11.06 4.12
CA ALA A 44 2.00 10.88 3.64
C ALA A 44 1.97 10.76 2.10
N VAL A 45 0.93 10.09 1.60
CA VAL A 45 0.68 9.85 0.17
C VAL A 45 -0.53 10.68 -0.24
N SER A 46 -0.41 11.47 -1.30
CA SER A 46 -1.50 12.27 -1.85
C SER A 46 -2.32 11.50 -2.90
N GLU A 47 -3.54 11.97 -3.14
CA GLU A 47 -4.40 11.41 -4.20
C GLU A 47 -3.77 11.52 -5.58
N SER A 48 -2.98 12.58 -5.84
CA SER A 48 -2.31 12.76 -7.13
C SER A 48 -1.19 11.73 -7.35
N GLU A 49 -0.49 11.34 -6.28
CA GLU A 49 0.52 10.28 -6.33
C GLU A 49 -0.13 8.92 -6.62
N VAL A 50 -1.28 8.66 -6.01
CA VAL A 50 -2.05 7.44 -6.29
C VAL A 50 -2.57 7.43 -7.73
N ALA A 51 -3.14 8.54 -8.20
CA ALA A 51 -3.67 8.66 -9.56
C ALA A 51 -2.58 8.50 -10.63
N ALA A 52 -1.34 8.92 -10.35
CA ALA A 52 -0.20 8.75 -11.25
C ALA A 52 0.32 7.31 -11.35
N MET A 53 -0.02 6.45 -10.37
CA MET A 53 0.48 5.07 -10.23
C MET A 53 -0.57 4.00 -10.57
N ARG A 54 -1.81 4.39 -10.86
CA ARG A 54 -2.85 3.49 -11.39
C ARG A 54 -2.57 3.08 -12.83
#